data_AF-A0A0F7QD89-F1
#
_entry.id   AF-A0A0F7QD89-F1
#
_cell.length_a   1.000
_cell.length_b   1.000
_cell.length_c   1.000
_cell.angle_alpha   90.00
_cell.angle_beta   90.00
_cell.angle_gamma   90.00
#
_symmetry.space_group_name_H-M   'P 1'
#
loop_
_entity.id
_entity.type
_entity.pdbx_description
1 polymer ?
#
loop_
_entity_poly.entity_id
_entity_poly.type
_entity_poly.pdbx_seq_one_letter_code
_entity_poly.pdbx_strand_id
1 'polypeptide(L)' 'KNGVNSFMAGQTVDPASLDEKWVKGLVEWWNVKLKDRTPKWAPEITG' A
#
# COMPACT_ATOMS: atom_id res chain seq x y z
N LYS A 1 -8.50 9.64 -14.26
CA LYS A 1 -7.65 8.65 -13.55
C LYS A 1 -7.86 7.29 -14.20
N ASN A 2 -6.82 6.63 -14.70
CA ASN A 2 -6.90 5.51 -15.65
C ASN A 2 -7.33 4.15 -15.06
N GLY A 3 -7.85 4.11 -13.82
CA GLY A 3 -8.31 2.85 -13.19
C GLY A 3 -7.22 1.80 -12.95
N VAL A 4 -5.95 2.13 -13.19
CA VAL A 4 -4.81 1.20 -13.02
C VAL A 4 -4.47 1.06 -11.54
N ASN A 5 -4.43 -0.17 -11.04
CA ASN A 5 -3.95 -0.46 -9.70
C ASN A 5 -2.45 -0.14 -9.61
N SER A 6 -2.07 0.76 -8.70
CA SER A 6 -0.67 1.14 -8.47
C SER A 6 -0.08 0.50 -7.21
N PHE A 7 -0.85 -0.32 -6.49
CA PHE A 7 -0.47 -0.91 -5.21
C PHE A 7 0.28 -2.23 -5.44
N MET A 8 1.57 -2.11 -5.75
CA MET A 8 2.48 -3.25 -5.96
C MET A 8 3.49 -3.37 -4.81
N ALA A 9 3.75 -4.60 -4.37
CA ALA A 9 4.70 -4.86 -3.27
C ALA A 9 6.09 -4.27 -3.58
N GLY A 10 6.71 -3.62 -2.60
CA GLY A 10 7.98 -2.92 -2.75
C GLY A 10 7.91 -1.59 -3.52
N GLN A 11 6.77 -1.22 -4.11
CA GLN A 11 6.62 0.02 -4.86
C GLN A 11 5.95 1.12 -4.02
N THR A 12 6.53 2.33 -4.11
CA THR A 12 5.96 3.52 -3.50
C THR A 12 4.90 4.12 -4.43
N VAL A 13 3.73 4.43 -3.88
CA VAL A 13 2.61 5.02 -4.60
C VAL A 13 2.55 6.52 -4.31
N ASP A 14 2.33 7.33 -5.33
CA ASP A 14 2.18 8.78 -5.16
C ASP A 14 0.83 9.11 -4.48
N PRO A 15 0.80 9.83 -3.35
CA PRO A 15 -0.44 10.20 -2.67
C PRO A 15 -1.39 11.05 -3.52
N ALA A 16 -0.89 11.85 -4.47
CA ALA A 16 -1.73 12.61 -5.39
C ALA A 16 -2.42 11.72 -6.46
N SER A 17 -1.92 10.51 -6.66
CA SER A 17 -2.47 9.56 -7.64
C SER A 17 -3.83 8.99 -7.22
N LEU A 18 -4.12 8.89 -5.92
CA LEU A 18 -5.37 8.36 -5.38
C LEU A 18 -6.28 9.51 -4.91
N ASP A 19 -7.55 9.49 -5.33
CA ASP A 19 -8.56 10.43 -4.82
C ASP A 19 -9.32 9.71 -3.70
N GLU A 20 -9.04 10.09 -2.47
CA GLU A 20 -9.56 9.41 -1.29
C GLU A 20 -10.98 9.89 -0.97
N LYS A 21 -11.98 9.20 -1.53
CA LYS A 21 -13.40 9.55 -1.32
C LYS A 21 -13.99 9.06 0.00
N TRP A 22 -13.52 7.90 0.48
CA TRP A 22 -14.07 7.18 1.63
C TRP A 22 -13.03 6.76 2.67
N VAL A 23 -11.76 6.95 2.32
CA VAL A 23 -10.61 6.59 3.15
C VAL A 23 -9.77 7.85 3.37
N LYS A 24 -8.79 7.80 4.26
CA LYS A 24 -7.83 8.89 4.43
C LYS A 24 -6.47 8.30 4.78
N GLY A 25 -5.43 8.68 4.05
CA GLY A 25 -4.07 8.20 4.26
C GLY A 25 -3.84 6.74 3.84
N LEU A 26 -4.65 6.16 2.95
CA LEU A 26 -4.46 4.81 2.42
C LEU A 26 -3.11 4.69 1.69
N VAL A 27 -2.73 5.71 0.92
CA VAL A 27 -1.45 5.73 0.19
C VAL A 27 -0.27 5.88 1.15
N GLU A 28 -0.39 6.73 2.17
CA GLU A 28 0.63 6.83 3.22
C GLU A 28 0.77 5.52 3.99
N TRP A 29 -0.34 4.91 4.40
CA TRP A 29 -0.34 3.62 5.08
C TRP A 29 0.30 2.52 4.22
N TRP A 30 -0.01 2.49 2.92
CA TRP A 30 0.63 1.59 1.97
C TRP A 30 2.14 1.80 1.96
N ASN A 31 2.59 3.04 1.78
CA ASN A 31 4.00 3.39 1.66
C ASN A 31 4.82 3.15 2.94
N VAL A 32 4.20 3.28 4.12
CA VAL A 32 4.87 3.17 5.43
C VAL A 32 4.80 1.76 6.01
N LYS A 33 3.72 1.02 5.75
CA LYS A 33 3.46 -0.26 6.42
C LYS A 33 3.23 -1.43 5.49
N LEU A 34 2.46 -1.30 4.42
CA LEU A 34 2.02 -2.48 3.66
C LEU A 34 2.97 -2.87 2.53
N LYS A 35 3.65 -1.92 1.87
CA LYS A 35 4.53 -2.22 0.72
C LYS A 35 5.64 -3.24 1.05
N ASP A 36 6.11 -3.27 2.29
CA ASP A 36 7.24 -4.10 2.75
C ASP A 36 6.79 -5.41 3.42
N ARG A 37 5.49 -5.59 3.67
CA ARG A 37 4.94 -6.79 4.31
C ARG A 37 4.72 -7.89 3.27
N THR A 38 5.78 -8.64 3.02
CA THR A 38 5.74 -9.79 2.10
C THR A 38 5.09 -11.01 2.77
N PRO A 39 4.52 -11.96 1.99
CA PRO A 39 3.97 -13.22 2.54
C PRO A 39 4.99 -14.05 3.32
N LYS A 40 6.28 -13.86 3.05
CA LYS A 40 7.39 -14.50 3.76
C LYS A 40 7.64 -13.92 5.16
N TRP A 41 7.27 -12.66 5.41
CA TRP A 41 7.38 -11.97 6.69
C TRP A 41 6.24 -12.31 7.66
N ALA A 42 5.02 -12.51 7.15
CA ALA A 42 3.84 -12.84 7.96
C ALA A 42 4.04 -14.00 8.96
N PRO A 43 4.62 -15.15 8.57
CA PRO A 43 4.81 -16.27 9.51
C PRO A 43 5.80 -16.00 10.63
N GLU A 44 6.71 -15.03 10.51
CA GLU A 44 7.65 -14.65 11.59
C GLU A 44 6.98 -13.86 12.72
N ILE A 45 5.81 -13.26 12.45
CA ILE A 45 5.05 -12.44 13.41
C ILE A 45 3.89 -13.22 14.03
N THR A 46 3.31 -14.16 13.29
CA THR A 46 2.15 -14.95 13.73
C THR A 46 2.49 -16.33 14.28
N GLY A 47 3.79 -16.66 14.34
CA GLY A 47 4.32 -17.95 14.81
C GLY A 47 4.23 -18.13 16.31
#